data_AF-A0A1M5R8E8-F1
#
_entry.id   AF-A0A1M5R8E8-F1
#
_cell.length_a   1.000
_cell.length_b   1.000
_cell.length_c   1.000
_cell.angle_alpha   90.00
_cell.angle_beta   90.00
_cell.angle_gamma   90.00
#
_symmetry.space_group_name_H-M   'P 1'
#
loop_
_entity.id
_entity.type
_entity.pdbx_description
1 polymer ?
#
loop_
_entity_poly.entity_id
_entity_poly.type
_entity_poly.pdbx_seq_one_letter_code
_entity_poly.pdbx_strand_id
1 'polypeptide(L)'
;MPALTRRRYPERQDCWHVYYGDVHVGTIAIRAGVPVDVDQWGWDCGFYPPSHHGRQTNGTAETFEQARVDFEAAWKEYLPKCSEADFEEHRRERARTAWKYAMWDKGCRMPTQSTDGRSQCFCGETIDIAGSAQHVYAAHMEMA
;
A
#
# COMPACT_ATOMS: atom_id res chain seq x y z
N MET A 1 14.54 4.31 -14.69
CA MET A 1 13.22 4.24 -14.04
C MET A 1 12.66 2.84 -14.26
N PRO A 2 12.46 2.05 -13.21
CA PRO A 2 11.74 0.78 -13.30
C PRO A 2 10.43 0.91 -14.07
N ALA A 3 10.07 -0.13 -14.83
CA ALA A 3 8.77 -0.21 -15.48
C ALA A 3 7.68 -0.47 -14.43
N LEU A 4 6.48 0.07 -14.67
CA LEU A 4 5.33 -0.24 -13.84
C LEU A 4 4.88 -1.68 -14.07
N THR A 5 4.77 -2.45 -13.00
CA THR A 5 4.20 -3.81 -13.03
C THR A 5 2.80 -3.78 -12.42
N ARG A 6 1.95 -4.75 -12.79
CA ARG A 6 0.58 -4.89 -12.29
C ARG A 6 0.39 -6.29 -11.76
N ARG A 7 -0.20 -6.40 -10.58
CA ARG A 7 -0.53 -7.68 -9.95
C ARG A 7 -2.01 -7.67 -9.63
N ARG A 8 -2.72 -8.72 -10.03
CA ARG A 8 -4.15 -8.86 -9.72
C ARG A 8 -4.32 -9.08 -8.22
N TYR A 9 -5.26 -8.39 -7.60
CA TYR A 9 -5.56 -8.57 -6.19
C TYR A 9 -6.26 -9.93 -5.99
N PRO A 10 -5.75 -10.82 -5.11
CA PRO A 10 -6.26 -12.19 -5.01
C PRO A 10 -7.75 -12.27 -4.65
N GLU A 11 -8.23 -11.38 -3.79
CA GLU A 11 -9.61 -11.41 -3.29
C GLU A 11 -10.60 -10.66 -4.20
N ARG A 12 -10.10 -9.91 -5.18
CA ARG A 12 -10.93 -9.16 -6.14
C ARG A 12 -10.33 -9.22 -7.53
N GLN A 13 -10.91 -10.07 -8.37
CA GLN A 13 -10.39 -10.33 -9.73
C GLN A 13 -10.37 -9.08 -10.62
N ASP A 14 -11.26 -8.12 -10.34
CA ASP A 14 -11.40 -6.86 -11.04
C ASP A 14 -10.61 -5.71 -10.37
N CYS A 15 -9.50 -6.03 -9.72
CA CYS A 15 -8.61 -5.08 -9.06
C CYS A 15 -7.15 -5.42 -9.33
N TRP A 16 -6.37 -4.42 -9.71
CA TRP A 16 -4.96 -4.51 -10.00
C TRP A 16 -4.19 -3.51 -9.15
N HIS A 17 -3.26 -4.01 -8.35
CA HIS A 17 -2.26 -3.17 -7.71
C HIS A 17 -1.13 -2.88 -8.69
N VAL A 18 -0.76 -1.60 -8.79
CA VAL A 18 0.31 -1.12 -9.66
C VAL A 18 1.57 -0.88 -8.84
N TYR A 19 2.71 -1.36 -9.32
CA TYR A 19 3.99 -1.29 -8.60
C TYR A 19 5.06 -0.58 -9.43
N TYR A 20 5.84 0.27 -8.76
CA TYR A 20 7.09 0.81 -9.27
C TYR A 20 8.24 0.15 -8.51
N GLY A 21 8.91 -0.82 -9.13
CA GLY A 21 9.82 -1.71 -8.41
C GLY A 21 9.05 -2.55 -7.39
N ASP A 22 9.42 -2.44 -6.12
CA ASP A 22 8.81 -3.11 -4.97
C ASP A 22 7.65 -2.32 -4.35
N VAL A 23 7.52 -1.03 -4.66
CA VAL A 23 6.57 -0.14 -4.00
C VAL A 23 5.22 -0.13 -4.72
N HIS A 24 4.14 -0.33 -3.97
CA HIS A 24 2.76 -0.17 -4.45
C HIS A 24 2.46 1.31 -4.62
N VAL A 25 2.09 1.74 -5.83
CA VAL A 25 1.96 3.17 -6.20
C VAL A 25 0.56 3.52 -6.68
N GLY A 26 -0.40 2.65 -6.42
CA GLY A 26 -1.80 2.88 -6.70
C GLY A 26 -2.53 1.67 -7.25
N THR A 27 -3.80 1.85 -7.57
CA THR A 27 -4.70 0.76 -7.95
C THR A 27 -5.49 1.13 -9.20
N ILE A 28 -5.83 0.11 -10.00
CA ILE A 28 -6.81 0.20 -11.07
C ILE A 28 -7.85 -0.87 -10.78
N ALA A 29 -9.13 -0.51 -10.70
CA ALA A 29 -10.18 -1.46 -10.39
C ALA A 29 -11.52 -1.07 -11.03
N ILE A 30 -12.39 -2.06 -11.21
CA ILE A 30 -13.80 -1.77 -11.51
C ILE A 30 -14.40 -0.95 -10.37
N ARG A 31 -15.34 -0.06 -10.65
CA ARG A 31 -16.05 0.75 -9.66
C ARG A 31 -17.31 -0.01 -9.26
N ALA A 32 -17.30 -0.56 -8.04
CA ALA A 32 -18.45 -1.32 -7.55
C ALA A 32 -19.64 -0.37 -7.29
N GLY A 33 -20.84 -0.76 -7.73
CA GLY A 33 -22.09 -0.05 -7.43
C GLY A 33 -22.36 1.22 -8.25
N VAL A 34 -21.60 1.47 -9.32
CA VAL A 34 -21.90 2.58 -10.24
C VAL A 34 -22.88 2.13 -11.33
N PRO A 35 -23.70 3.05 -11.88
CA PRO A 35 -24.54 2.76 -13.04
C PRO A 35 -23.74 2.20 -14.22
N VAL A 36 -24.37 1.41 -15.09
CA VAL A 36 -23.68 0.76 -16.24
C VAL A 36 -23.30 1.73 -17.36
N ASP A 37 -23.89 2.91 -17.38
CA ASP A 37 -23.72 3.95 -18.40
C ASP A 37 -22.63 4.99 -18.04
N VAL A 38 -21.97 4.83 -16.89
CA VAL A 38 -20.81 5.64 -16.51
C VAL A 38 -19.51 4.88 -16.69
N ASP A 39 -18.38 5.58 -16.59
CA ASP A 39 -17.05 4.97 -16.53
C ASP A 39 -16.98 3.86 -15.48
N GLN A 40 -16.79 2.63 -15.94
CA GLN A 40 -16.79 1.44 -15.08
C GLN A 40 -15.46 1.25 -14.33
N TRP A 41 -14.37 1.84 -14.80
CA TRP A 41 -13.05 1.70 -14.21
C TRP A 41 -12.66 2.94 -13.43
N GLY A 42 -12.00 2.72 -12.29
CA GLY A 42 -11.41 3.75 -11.48
C GLY A 42 -9.93 3.47 -11.30
N TRP A 43 -9.15 4.52 -11.14
CA TRP A 43 -7.74 4.42 -10.79
C TRP A 43 -7.36 5.48 -9.76
N ASP A 44 -6.40 5.14 -8.92
CA ASP A 44 -5.72 6.06 -8.01
C ASP A 44 -4.22 5.89 -8.19
N CYS A 45 -3.48 7.00 -8.20
CA CYS A 45 -2.05 7.07 -8.43
C CYS A 45 -1.38 7.87 -7.31
N GLY A 46 -0.37 7.29 -6.69
CA GLY A 46 0.39 7.84 -5.57
C GLY A 46 0.42 6.89 -4.38
N PHE A 47 1.08 7.32 -3.31
CA PHE A 47 1.23 6.53 -2.10
C PHE A 47 -0.07 6.49 -1.28
N TYR A 48 -0.37 5.30 -0.72
CA TYR A 48 -1.43 5.13 0.28
C TYR A 48 -0.86 4.46 1.55
N PRO A 49 -1.07 5.03 2.74
CA PRO A 49 -1.67 6.33 3.00
C PRO A 49 -0.88 7.48 2.35
N PRO A 50 -1.52 8.63 2.05
CA PRO A 50 -0.85 9.74 1.38
C PRO A 50 0.36 10.19 2.21
N SER A 51 1.56 10.22 1.60
CA SER A 51 2.68 10.90 2.24
C SER A 51 2.35 12.40 2.35
N HIS A 52 2.97 13.08 3.31
CA HIS A 52 2.74 14.51 3.54
C HIS A 52 3.07 15.39 2.31
N HIS A 53 3.69 14.84 1.27
CA HIS A 53 4.34 15.59 0.20
C HIS A 53 3.69 15.40 -1.19
N GLY A 54 2.87 14.38 -1.41
CA GLY A 54 2.23 14.12 -2.70
C GLY A 54 0.71 14.01 -2.63
N ARG A 55 -0.02 14.90 -3.32
CA ARG A 55 -1.47 14.73 -3.49
C ARG A 55 -1.72 13.55 -4.43
N GLN A 56 -2.33 12.49 -3.91
CA GLN A 56 -2.80 11.35 -4.69
C GLN A 56 -3.71 11.86 -5.82
N THR A 57 -3.50 11.38 -7.04
CA THR A 57 -4.37 11.65 -8.18
C THR A 57 -5.29 10.46 -8.40
N ASN A 58 -6.48 10.70 -8.92
CA ASN A 58 -7.43 9.65 -9.26
C ASN A 58 -8.21 10.04 -10.51
N GLY A 59 -8.84 9.06 -11.11
CA GLY A 59 -9.68 9.24 -12.29
C GLY A 59 -10.55 8.04 -12.55
N THR A 60 -11.36 8.16 -13.60
CA THR A 60 -12.23 7.10 -14.09
C THR A 60 -12.04 6.93 -15.58
N ALA A 61 -12.37 5.75 -16.09
CA ALA A 61 -12.37 5.47 -17.52
C ALA A 61 -13.41 4.39 -17.87
N GLU A 62 -13.83 4.38 -19.12
CA GLU A 62 -14.76 3.37 -19.64
C GLU A 62 -14.14 1.97 -19.66
N THR A 63 -12.84 1.86 -19.94
CA THR A 63 -12.13 0.59 -20.10
C THR A 63 -10.90 0.49 -19.20
N PHE A 64 -10.48 -0.75 -18.92
CA PHE A 64 -9.25 -1.02 -18.16
C PHE A 64 -8.02 -0.43 -18.86
N GLU A 65 -7.91 -0.63 -20.17
CA GLU A 65 -6.80 -0.13 -20.98
C GLU A 65 -6.69 1.39 -20.93
N GLN A 66 -7.82 2.10 -20.97
CA GLN A 66 -7.84 3.56 -20.83
C GLN A 66 -7.43 3.97 -19.41
N ALA A 67 -7.98 3.34 -18.37
CA ALA A 67 -7.57 3.58 -16.99
C ALA A 67 -6.07 3.34 -16.77
N ARG A 68 -5.48 2.33 -17.44
CA ARG A 68 -4.05 2.05 -17.41
C ARG A 68 -3.23 3.17 -18.07
N VAL A 69 -3.65 3.64 -19.24
CA VAL A 69 -2.97 4.75 -19.93
C VAL A 69 -3.02 6.03 -19.09
N ASP A 70 -4.18 6.34 -18.52
CA ASP A 70 -4.38 7.52 -17.68
C ASP A 70 -3.55 7.44 -16.39
N PHE A 71 -3.53 6.27 -15.75
CA PHE A 71 -2.65 6.00 -14.61
C PHE A 71 -1.18 6.24 -14.97
N GLU A 72 -0.71 5.69 -16.10
CA GLU A 72 0.69 5.82 -16.52
C GLU A 72 1.07 7.27 -16.84
N ALA A 73 0.14 8.05 -17.37
CA ALA A 73 0.30 9.49 -17.56
C ALA A 73 0.40 10.21 -16.20
N ALA A 74 -0.54 9.95 -15.29
CA ALA A 74 -0.54 10.53 -13.95
C ALA A 74 0.73 10.18 -13.16
N TRP A 75 1.23 8.95 -13.27
CA TRP A 75 2.47 8.52 -12.62
C TRP A 75 3.69 9.29 -13.13
N LYS A 76 3.77 9.57 -14.43
CA LYS A 76 4.88 10.38 -15.00
C LYS A 76 4.90 11.81 -14.44
N GLU A 77 3.74 12.37 -14.12
CA GLU A 77 3.63 13.69 -13.49
C GLU A 77 3.82 13.65 -11.96
N TYR A 78 3.54 12.52 -11.32
CA TYR A 78 3.64 12.34 -9.88
C TYR A 78 5.08 12.00 -9.46
N LEU A 79 5.74 11.07 -10.15
CA LEU A 79 7.05 10.53 -9.78
C LEU A 79 8.14 11.60 -9.56
N PRO A 80 8.26 12.67 -10.37
CA PRO A 80 9.25 13.72 -10.12
C PRO A 80 9.06 14.49 -8.81
N LYS A 81 7.89 14.39 -8.17
CA LYS A 81 7.56 15.03 -6.89
C LYS A 81 7.90 14.14 -5.69
N CYS A 82 8.21 12.87 -5.92
CA CYS A 82 8.56 11.91 -4.88
C CYS A 82 10.07 11.95 -4.59
N SER A 83 10.41 11.92 -3.32
CA SER A 83 11.76 11.67 -2.84
C SER A 83 11.95 10.20 -2.47
N GLU A 84 13.19 9.73 -2.33
CA GLU A 84 13.45 8.37 -1.81
C GLU A 84 12.86 8.17 -0.40
N ALA A 85 12.77 9.24 0.40
CA ALA A 85 12.15 9.18 1.71
C ALA A 85 10.65 8.84 1.64
N ASP A 86 9.94 9.29 0.61
CA ASP A 86 8.53 8.93 0.40
C ASP A 86 8.38 7.44 0.06
N PHE A 87 9.28 6.90 -0.77
CA PHE A 87 9.29 5.46 -1.08
C PHE A 87 9.60 4.63 0.18
N GLU A 88 10.59 5.05 0.97
CA GLU A 88 10.96 4.39 2.22
C GLU A 88 9.84 4.45 3.28
N GLU A 89 9.16 5.59 3.41
CA GLU A 89 7.99 5.71 4.28
C GLU A 89 6.90 4.72 3.88
N HIS A 90 6.64 4.61 2.57
CA HIS A 90 5.67 3.64 2.07
C HIS A 90 6.09 2.19 2.37
N ARG A 91 7.36 1.83 2.18
CA ARG A 91 7.85 0.48 2.53
C ARG A 91 7.65 0.18 4.02
N ARG A 92 7.97 1.14 4.89
CA ARG A 92 7.76 1.03 6.34
C ARG A 92 6.30 0.84 6.70
N GLU A 93 5.40 1.60 6.09
CA GLU A 93 3.97 1.47 6.37
C GLU A 93 3.39 0.14 5.88
N ARG A 94 3.85 -0.36 4.71
CA ARG A 94 3.54 -1.71 4.24
C ARG A 94 4.05 -2.79 5.21
N ALA A 95 5.28 -2.67 5.70
CA ALA A 95 5.83 -3.60 6.69
C ALA A 95 5.04 -3.58 8.00
N ARG A 96 4.69 -2.39 8.54
CA ARG A 96 3.83 -2.26 9.73
C ARG A 96 2.47 -2.91 9.52
N THR A 97 1.87 -2.68 8.35
CA THR A 97 0.56 -3.24 8.02
C THR A 97 0.61 -4.76 7.92
N ALA A 98 1.60 -5.30 7.20
CA ALA A 98 1.81 -6.75 7.07
C ALA A 98 2.08 -7.40 8.43
N TRP A 99 2.97 -6.81 9.24
CA TRP A 99 3.27 -7.28 10.59
C TRP A 99 2.02 -7.28 11.49
N LYS A 100 1.21 -6.22 11.46
CA LYS A 100 -0.05 -6.13 12.23
C LYS A 100 -1.02 -7.25 11.85
N TYR A 101 -1.21 -7.52 10.56
CA TYR A 101 -2.07 -8.61 10.11
C TYR A 101 -1.50 -9.98 10.47
N ALA A 102 -0.18 -10.17 10.38
CA ALA A 102 0.49 -11.40 10.81
C ALA A 102 0.35 -11.65 12.32
N MET A 103 0.46 -10.60 13.15
CA MET A 103 0.18 -10.67 14.58
C MET A 103 -1.25 -11.18 14.84
N TRP A 104 -2.24 -10.60 14.15
CA TRP A 104 -3.63 -11.02 14.29
C TRP A 104 -3.88 -12.45 13.79
N ASP A 105 -3.30 -12.84 12.65
CA ASP A 105 -3.38 -14.22 12.12
C ASP A 105 -2.82 -15.24 13.13
N LYS A 106 -1.73 -14.90 13.81
CA LYS A 106 -1.13 -15.74 14.86
C LYS A 106 -1.82 -15.63 16.23
N GLY A 107 -2.87 -14.82 16.35
CA GLY A 107 -3.57 -14.59 17.61
C GLY A 107 -2.74 -13.80 18.65
N CYS A 108 -1.62 -13.20 18.23
CA CYS A 108 -0.82 -12.34 19.09
C CYS A 108 -1.54 -11.00 19.33
N ARG A 109 -1.51 -10.52 20.57
CA ARG A 109 -2.08 -9.20 20.90
C ARG A 109 -1.18 -8.09 20.39
N MET A 110 -1.74 -6.96 20.02
CA MET A 110 -0.95 -5.75 19.79
C MET A 110 -0.54 -5.13 21.13
N PRO A 111 0.62 -4.45 21.23
CA PRO A 111 0.99 -3.71 22.43
C PRO A 111 -0.09 -2.74 22.92
N THR A 112 -0.81 -2.11 21.99
CA THR A 112 -1.94 -1.19 22.26
C THR A 112 -3.19 -1.88 22.83
N GLN A 113 -3.26 -3.21 22.79
CA GLN A 113 -4.35 -4.02 23.34
C GLN A 113 -4.01 -4.62 24.71
N SER A 114 -2.79 -4.37 25.20
CA SER A 114 -2.33 -4.81 26.52
C SER A 114 -2.35 -3.66 27.51
N THR A 115 -2.71 -3.93 28.77
CA THR A 115 -2.81 -2.90 29.82
C THR A 115 -1.47 -2.32 30.24
N ASP A 116 -0.39 -3.08 30.10
CA ASP A 116 0.99 -2.67 30.39
C ASP A 116 1.72 -2.15 29.13
N GLY A 117 1.03 -2.08 27.99
CA GLY A 117 1.60 -1.60 26.73
C GLY A 117 2.64 -2.54 26.10
N ARG A 118 2.68 -3.83 26.50
CA ARG A 118 3.63 -4.82 26.00
C ARG A 118 2.95 -6.00 25.32
N SER A 119 3.67 -6.63 24.40
CA SER A 119 3.24 -7.88 23.78
C SER A 119 4.43 -8.72 23.32
N GLN A 120 4.17 -9.98 23.02
CA GLN A 120 5.12 -10.84 22.33
C GLN A 120 4.80 -10.83 20.84
N CYS A 121 5.80 -10.49 20.03
CA CYS A 121 5.72 -10.62 18.58
C CYS A 121 5.64 -12.10 18.19
N PHE A 122 5.06 -12.44 17.04
CA PHE A 122 5.05 -13.81 16.52
C PHE A 122 6.46 -14.39 16.25
N CYS A 123 7.50 -13.55 16.20
CA CYS A 123 8.90 -14.00 16.16
C CYS A 123 9.51 -14.29 17.54
N GLY A 124 8.75 -14.12 18.63
CA GLY A 124 9.16 -14.41 20.01
C GLY A 124 9.69 -13.22 20.79
N GLU A 125 10.06 -12.12 20.12
CA GLU A 125 10.60 -10.91 20.75
C GLU A 125 9.54 -10.16 21.58
N THR A 126 9.96 -9.59 22.71
CA THR A 126 9.07 -8.72 23.51
C THR A 126 9.12 -7.31 22.95
N ILE A 127 7.95 -6.75 22.67
CA ILE A 127 7.78 -5.41 22.10
C ILE A 127 6.87 -4.58 22.99
N ASP A 128 7.09 -3.27 22.98
CA ASP A 128 6.19 -2.30 23.59
C ASP A 128 5.64 -1.34 22.53
N ILE A 129 4.75 -0.44 22.95
CA ILE A 129 4.12 0.53 22.06
C ILE A 129 5.17 1.37 21.31
N ALA A 130 6.18 1.88 22.01
CA ALA A 130 7.18 2.80 21.44
C ALA A 130 8.18 2.10 20.50
N GLY A 131 8.63 0.89 20.88
CA GLY A 131 9.61 0.10 20.16
C GLY A 131 9.04 -0.76 19.04
N SER A 132 7.71 -0.93 18.97
CA SER A 132 7.06 -1.78 17.95
C SER A 132 7.46 -1.38 16.52
N ALA A 133 7.46 -0.09 16.20
CA ALA A 133 7.83 0.39 14.86
C ALA A 133 9.30 0.05 14.51
N GLN A 134 10.23 0.28 15.44
CA GLN A 134 11.64 -0.04 15.24
C GLN A 134 11.86 -1.54 15.08
N HIS A 135 11.17 -2.36 15.89
CA HIS A 135 11.20 -3.81 15.77
C HIS A 135 10.70 -4.28 14.39
N VAL A 136 9.60 -3.71 13.90
CA VAL A 136 9.07 -4.03 12.57
C VAL A 136 10.10 -3.74 11.47
N TYR A 137 10.72 -2.57 11.49
CA TYR A 137 11.70 -2.23 10.44
C TYR A 137 12.94 -3.11 10.48
N ALA A 138 13.37 -3.52 11.68
CA ALA A 138 14.56 -4.35 11.85
C ALA A 138 14.33 -5.83 11.51
N ALA A 139 13.15 -6.37 11.83
CA ALA A 139 12.90 -7.83 11.79
C ALA A 139 11.87 -8.29 10.76
N HIS A 140 10.98 -7.39 10.28
CA HIS A 140 9.82 -7.76 9.46
C HIS A 140 9.68 -6.93 8.18
N MET A 141 10.65 -6.07 7.89
CA MET A 141 10.75 -5.39 6.60
C MET A 141 11.52 -6.30 5.65
N GLU A 142 10.93 -6.62 4.49
CA GLU A 142 11.64 -7.37 3.45
C GLU A 142 12.86 -6.56 3.01
N MET A 143 14.06 -7.14 3.16
CA MET A 143 15.27 -6.56 2.59
C MET A 143 15.20 -6.74 1.07
N ALA A 144 15.24 -5.64 0.34
CA ALA A 144 15.24 -5.60 -1.13
C ALA A 144 16.44 -6.34 -1.74
#